data_AF-A0A7S0ICW3-F1
#
_entry.id   AF-A0A7S0ICW3-F1
#
_cell.length_a   1.000
_cell.length_b   1.000
_cell.length_c   1.000
_cell.angle_alpha   90.00
_cell.angle_beta   90.00
_cell.angle_gamma   90.00
#
_symmetry.space_group_name_H-M   'P 1'
#
loop_
_entity.id
_entity.type
_entity.pdbx_description
1 polymer ?
#
loop_
_entity_poly.entity_id
_entity_poly.type
_entity_poly.pdbx_seq_one_letter_code
_entity_poly.pdbx_strand_id
1 'polypeptide(L)'
;MEARDRWFHGIHAHSVPVPGASPINKSGSAPGSSSDSRILALATPDDLVKLDLYGTLAEKHVGLTRRQVRLMYRDVRERTERVFAGLTPEQLRGKIESSLNPMDWGLGHIAHFYEFMILRLLAPGSEPVLPGHDVHALFDSFRAAHDDRWKPKEVVGSDPMLGEIRRYIADVTDRLVDLVGPDDDTRLDPVSTYLHVYGVVHEHWHVEDFIQTRHTLGYAQPNPLPSSPDPAVANVWGDTFEPPTFANIDRIGGRAAGAHSGFVSIPAGKYSLGATKDEPWVFDAERWAHEIDVPAFRIAKSATTNAEFAAFIAAGGYHKRELWSHEGWRWLSRNRSEQKSKGMSDEDAARAGLNSEAPRYWVRKVGERGGFSKVVGGWHEYLFDAAPAPVRPHAPVLHVSWYEAEAYCAWVGGRLPTEAEWEVAARTEPGNYGVVKPPRRRTYPWGDSPGPDPSRANLDGFRGNSVDVGSLPEGDSAWGCRQMLGNAWEWTSSAFLPYPGFQMDFPYRENSAPWFGYRKVCKGGCWATSAPIARAGYRHSFWPEMNAVYTGFRVAVDGAPGAIGKL
;
A
#
# COMPACT_ATOMS: atom_id res chain seq x y z
N MET A 1 -2.66 -22.24 16.64
CA MET A 1 -3.43 -21.76 15.47
C MET A 1 -4.87 -21.41 15.85
N GLU A 2 -5.54 -22.16 16.75
CA GLU A 2 -6.98 -21.97 17.10
C GLU A 2 -7.35 -20.75 17.99
N ALA A 3 -6.39 -19.95 18.46
CA ALA A 3 -6.67 -18.79 19.33
C ALA A 3 -6.82 -17.46 18.56
N ARG A 4 -6.39 -17.39 17.29
CA ARG A 4 -6.47 -16.18 16.45
C ARG A 4 -7.88 -15.93 15.90
N ASP A 5 -8.70 -16.97 15.76
CA ASP A 5 -10.02 -16.89 15.10
C ASP A 5 -11.18 -16.47 16.01
N ARG A 6 -11.04 -16.63 17.34
CA ARG A 6 -12.16 -16.46 18.29
C ARG A 6 -12.54 -15.01 18.63
N TRP A 7 -11.72 -14.02 18.25
CA TRP A 7 -11.98 -12.62 18.60
C TRP A 7 -12.83 -11.85 17.57
N PHE A 8 -13.02 -12.37 16.36
CA PHE A 8 -13.66 -11.62 15.26
C PHE A 8 -15.19 -11.56 15.30
N HIS A 9 -15.87 -12.35 16.13
CA HIS A 9 -17.33 -12.51 16.06
C HIS A 9 -18.14 -11.54 16.94
N GLY A 10 -17.50 -10.55 17.57
CA GLY A 10 -18.08 -9.81 18.70
C GLY A 10 -18.74 -8.45 18.44
N ILE A 11 -18.63 -7.85 17.26
CA ILE A 11 -19.13 -6.48 17.03
C ILE A 11 -19.77 -6.34 15.64
N HIS A 12 -21.00 -6.85 15.48
CA HIS A 12 -21.88 -6.47 14.37
C HIS A 12 -23.25 -6.13 14.92
N ALA A 13 -23.51 -4.83 15.08
CA ALA A 13 -24.82 -4.31 15.46
C ALA A 13 -25.65 -4.01 14.20
N HIS A 14 -26.70 -4.82 14.03
CA HIS A 14 -28.02 -4.50 13.48
C HIS A 14 -28.13 -3.87 12.08
N SER A 15 -28.62 -4.71 11.16
CA SER A 15 -29.60 -4.31 10.16
C SER A 15 -30.68 -3.42 10.78
N VAL A 16 -30.74 -2.16 10.37
CA VAL A 16 -31.90 -1.30 10.63
C VAL A 16 -33.00 -1.71 9.64
N PRO A 17 -34.15 -2.24 10.09
CA PRO A 17 -35.30 -2.41 9.22
C PRO A 17 -36.00 -1.04 9.09
N VAL A 18 -36.21 -0.58 7.86
CA VAL A 18 -37.10 0.56 7.59
C VAL A 18 -38.55 0.02 7.53
N PRO A 19 -39.47 0.39 8.45
CA PRO A 19 -40.86 0.01 8.33
C PRO A 19 -41.64 1.09 7.57
N GLY A 20 -42.29 0.71 6.47
CA GLY A 20 -43.36 1.50 5.84
C GLY A 20 -43.11 1.92 4.40
N ALA A 21 -43.27 0.99 3.46
CA ALA A 21 -43.61 1.32 2.09
C ALA A 21 -44.74 0.38 1.62
N SER A 22 -45.95 0.92 1.50
CA SER A 22 -47.09 0.22 0.91
C SER A 22 -46.86 -0.07 -0.58
N PRO A 23 -47.38 -1.18 -1.13
CA PRO A 23 -47.17 -1.53 -2.52
C PRO A 23 -48.01 -0.63 -3.45
N ILE A 24 -47.34 0.11 -4.34
CA ILE A 24 -48.00 0.84 -5.43
C ILE A 24 -48.34 -0.15 -6.55
N ASN A 25 -49.63 -0.13 -6.92
CA ASN A 25 -50.25 -0.95 -7.96
C ASN A 25 -49.63 -0.71 -9.35
N LYS A 26 -49.37 -1.79 -10.09
CA LYS A 26 -48.99 -1.75 -11.51
C LYS A 26 -50.23 -1.77 -12.41
N SER A 27 -50.35 -0.79 -13.32
CA SER A 27 -51.07 -0.99 -14.59
C SER A 27 -50.63 0.02 -15.67
N GLY A 28 -50.41 -0.46 -16.91
CA GLY A 28 -50.57 0.34 -18.14
C GLY A 28 -49.34 0.62 -19.05
N SER A 29 -49.11 -0.28 -20.02
CA SER A 29 -48.68 -0.09 -21.44
C SER A 29 -47.51 0.82 -21.87
N ALA A 30 -46.56 0.22 -22.62
CA ALA A 30 -45.41 0.78 -23.36
C ALA A 30 -45.78 1.34 -24.77
N PRO A 31 -44.86 1.78 -25.70
CA PRO A 31 -43.37 1.90 -25.65
C PRO A 31 -42.75 3.19 -26.28
N GLY A 32 -41.46 3.47 -26.02
CA GLY A 32 -40.69 4.52 -26.73
C GLY A 32 -39.20 4.64 -26.32
N SER A 33 -38.34 3.99 -27.11
CA SER A 33 -36.87 4.13 -27.32
C SER A 33 -35.91 4.67 -26.23
N SER A 34 -34.92 3.83 -25.92
CA SER A 34 -33.50 4.17 -25.67
C SER A 34 -33.13 4.93 -24.36
N SER A 35 -33.07 4.20 -23.26
CA SER A 35 -32.07 4.37 -22.20
C SER A 35 -31.93 3.05 -21.44
N ASP A 36 -30.72 2.69 -21.07
CA ASP A 36 -30.43 1.45 -20.35
C ASP A 36 -31.15 1.45 -18.99
N SER A 37 -32.12 0.55 -18.79
CA SER A 37 -33.07 0.59 -17.68
C SER A 37 -32.50 0.08 -16.35
N ARG A 38 -31.19 0.20 -16.13
CA ARG A 38 -30.45 -0.43 -15.03
C ARG A 38 -30.11 0.51 -13.87
N ILE A 39 -30.38 1.82 -13.99
CA ILE A 39 -30.15 2.80 -12.93
C ILE A 39 -31.49 3.26 -12.35
N LEU A 40 -31.83 2.74 -11.18
CA LEU A 40 -32.89 3.26 -10.31
C LEU A 40 -32.39 4.52 -9.60
N ALA A 41 -33.33 5.35 -9.10
CA ALA A 41 -33.09 6.72 -8.62
C ALA A 41 -31.78 6.89 -7.82
N LEU A 42 -31.00 7.93 -8.17
CA LEU A 42 -29.75 8.26 -7.49
C LEU A 42 -30.04 8.74 -6.06
N ALA A 43 -29.22 8.30 -5.10
CA ALA A 43 -29.20 8.92 -3.78
C ALA A 43 -28.77 10.37 -3.92
N THR A 44 -29.47 11.27 -3.24
CA THR A 44 -28.96 12.63 -3.10
C THR A 44 -27.80 12.64 -2.09
N PRO A 45 -26.88 13.62 -2.17
CA PRO A 45 -25.86 13.79 -1.13
C PRO A 45 -26.48 13.91 0.28
N ASP A 46 -27.65 14.52 0.41
CA ASP A 46 -28.40 14.61 1.67
C ASP A 46 -28.86 13.24 2.19
N ASP A 47 -29.20 12.30 1.30
CA ASP A 47 -29.56 10.93 1.70
C ASP A 47 -28.33 10.18 2.22
N LEU A 48 -27.17 10.35 1.57
CA LEU A 48 -25.91 9.75 1.99
C LEU A 48 -25.42 10.29 3.34
N VAL A 49 -25.49 11.61 3.54
CA VAL A 49 -25.11 12.25 4.80
C VAL A 49 -26.01 11.78 5.95
N LYS A 50 -27.30 11.50 5.70
CA LYS A 50 -28.19 10.92 6.73
C LYS A 50 -27.84 9.47 7.10
N LEU A 51 -27.24 8.71 6.18
CA LEU A 51 -26.79 7.34 6.44
C LEU A 51 -25.47 7.29 7.23
N ASP A 52 -24.70 8.36 7.15
CA ASP A 52 -23.43 8.49 7.85
C ASP A 52 -23.62 8.83 9.33
N LEU A 53 -23.55 7.76 10.15
CA LEU A 53 -23.64 7.85 11.61
C LEU A 53 -22.54 8.71 12.26
N TYR A 54 -21.42 8.94 11.59
CA TYR A 54 -20.28 9.68 12.12
C TYR A 54 -20.21 11.12 11.59
N GLY A 55 -21.04 11.46 10.58
CA GLY A 55 -21.11 12.78 9.97
C GLY A 55 -19.84 13.19 9.20
N THR A 56 -18.95 12.24 8.88
CA THR A 56 -17.70 12.51 8.16
C THR A 56 -17.88 12.82 6.68
N LEU A 57 -18.97 12.36 6.05
CA LEU A 57 -19.37 12.70 4.68
C LEU A 57 -19.71 14.18 4.54
N ALA A 58 -20.30 14.80 5.56
CA ALA A 58 -20.61 16.24 5.55
C ALA A 58 -19.35 17.11 5.54
N GLU A 59 -18.19 16.56 5.90
CA GLU A 59 -16.90 17.27 5.90
C GLU A 59 -16.20 17.23 4.52
N LYS A 60 -16.70 16.41 3.58
CA LYS A 60 -16.11 16.32 2.23
C LYS A 60 -16.46 17.58 1.45
N HIS A 61 -15.44 18.22 0.91
CA HIS A 61 -15.55 19.55 0.28
C HIS A 61 -14.90 19.61 -1.11
N VAL A 62 -14.26 18.54 -1.56
CA VAL A 62 -13.63 18.46 -2.88
C VAL A 62 -14.52 17.75 -3.87
N GLY A 63 -14.95 18.48 -4.91
CA GLY A 63 -15.48 17.90 -6.13
C GLY A 63 -14.39 17.70 -7.18
N LEU A 64 -14.39 16.59 -7.91
CA LEU A 64 -13.57 16.42 -9.10
C LEU A 64 -14.45 16.52 -10.35
N THR A 65 -13.84 16.82 -11.51
CA THR A 65 -14.55 16.75 -12.78
C THR A 65 -14.86 15.30 -13.13
N ARG A 66 -15.94 15.09 -13.89
CA ARG A 66 -16.28 13.77 -14.45
C ARG A 66 -15.09 13.19 -15.20
N ARG A 67 -14.43 13.99 -16.04
CA ARG A 67 -13.20 13.61 -16.72
C ARG A 67 -12.12 13.09 -15.77
N GLN A 68 -11.80 13.81 -14.69
CA GLN A 68 -10.79 13.36 -13.72
C GLN A 68 -11.13 11.99 -13.11
N VAL A 69 -12.38 11.79 -12.68
CA VAL A 69 -12.83 10.51 -12.11
C VAL A 69 -12.83 9.38 -13.16
N ARG A 70 -13.20 9.67 -14.41
CA ARG A 70 -13.12 8.69 -15.51
C ARG A 70 -11.68 8.31 -15.84
N LEU A 71 -10.73 9.26 -15.80
CA LEU A 71 -9.31 8.98 -15.98
C LEU A 71 -8.79 8.06 -14.87
N MET A 72 -9.20 8.28 -13.62
CA MET A 72 -8.85 7.42 -12.49
C MET A 72 -9.33 5.98 -12.68
N TYR A 73 -10.60 5.78 -13.03
CA TYR A 73 -11.13 4.43 -13.30
C TYR A 73 -10.38 3.75 -14.45
N ARG A 74 -10.10 4.48 -15.54
CA ARG A 74 -9.39 3.91 -16.68
C ARG A 74 -7.97 3.47 -16.30
N ASP A 75 -7.23 4.31 -15.58
CA ASP A 75 -5.87 4.01 -15.14
C ASP A 75 -5.82 2.78 -14.22
N VAL A 76 -6.64 2.77 -13.16
CA VAL A 76 -6.58 1.67 -12.18
C VAL A 76 -7.05 0.34 -12.78
N ARG A 77 -8.10 0.35 -13.60
CA ARG A 77 -8.59 -0.88 -14.27
C ARG A 77 -7.55 -1.43 -15.25
N GLU A 78 -6.88 -0.57 -16.01
CA GLU A 78 -5.83 -1.00 -16.92
C GLU A 78 -4.62 -1.57 -16.16
N ARG A 79 -4.21 -0.95 -15.05
CA ARG A 79 -3.16 -1.49 -14.17
C ARG A 79 -3.53 -2.87 -13.64
N THR A 80 -4.77 -3.05 -13.16
CA THR A 80 -5.26 -4.35 -12.70
C THR A 80 -5.18 -5.41 -13.80
N GLU A 81 -5.70 -5.13 -15.00
CA GLU A 81 -5.63 -6.09 -16.12
C GLU A 81 -4.19 -6.45 -16.49
N ARG A 82 -3.28 -5.48 -16.45
CA ARG A 82 -1.87 -5.68 -16.74
C ARG A 82 -1.12 -6.51 -15.71
N VAL A 83 -1.45 -6.38 -14.44
CA VAL A 83 -0.90 -7.25 -13.40
C VAL A 83 -1.41 -8.68 -13.56
N PHE A 84 -2.58 -8.90 -14.15
CA PHE A 84 -3.12 -10.24 -14.44
C PHE A 84 -2.64 -10.82 -15.77
N ALA A 85 -2.08 -10.00 -16.66
CA ALA A 85 -1.64 -10.43 -17.98
C ALA A 85 -0.60 -11.56 -17.91
N GLY A 86 -0.81 -12.58 -18.75
CA GLY A 86 0.08 -13.73 -18.89
C GLY A 86 -0.04 -14.81 -17.82
N LEU A 87 -0.96 -14.68 -16.85
CA LEU A 87 -1.19 -15.69 -15.83
C LEU A 87 -2.12 -16.81 -16.32
N THR A 88 -1.82 -18.06 -15.97
CA THR A 88 -2.71 -19.19 -16.22
C THR A 88 -3.82 -19.26 -15.16
N PRO A 89 -4.95 -19.96 -15.43
CA PRO A 89 -5.94 -20.36 -14.43
C PRO A 89 -5.36 -20.81 -13.09
N GLU A 90 -4.37 -21.69 -13.12
CA GLU A 90 -3.75 -22.27 -11.93
C GLU A 90 -2.96 -21.22 -11.14
N GLN A 91 -2.32 -20.27 -11.83
CA GLN A 91 -1.59 -19.18 -11.18
C GLN A 91 -2.53 -18.14 -10.55
N LEU A 92 -3.67 -17.88 -11.18
CA LEU A 92 -4.69 -16.98 -10.63
C LEU A 92 -5.26 -17.50 -9.31
N ARG A 93 -5.45 -18.82 -9.24
CA ARG A 93 -5.81 -19.51 -7.99
C ARG A 93 -4.65 -19.51 -6.98
N GLY A 94 -3.44 -19.74 -7.47
CA GLY A 94 -2.21 -19.71 -6.70
C GLY A 94 -2.03 -20.91 -5.75
N LYS A 95 -0.88 -20.94 -5.08
CA LYS A 95 -0.59 -21.84 -3.97
C LYS A 95 -0.90 -21.13 -2.66
N ILE A 96 -1.43 -21.85 -1.68
CA ILE A 96 -1.72 -21.29 -0.35
C ILE A 96 -0.46 -20.65 0.21
N GLU A 97 -0.56 -19.35 0.50
CA GLU A 97 0.47 -18.58 1.16
C GLU A 97 -0.18 -17.74 2.26
N SER A 98 0.24 -17.97 3.51
CA SER A 98 -0.42 -17.40 4.71
C SER A 98 -0.37 -15.87 4.79
N SER A 99 0.52 -15.25 4.01
CA SER A 99 0.73 -13.80 3.99
C SER A 99 -0.03 -13.08 2.86
N LEU A 100 -0.77 -13.81 2.01
CA LEU A 100 -1.39 -13.30 0.79
C LEU A 100 -2.83 -13.79 0.61
N ASN A 101 -3.58 -13.09 -0.24
CA ASN A 101 -4.84 -13.58 -0.77
C ASN A 101 -4.66 -14.18 -2.18
N PRO A 102 -5.51 -15.14 -2.59
CA PRO A 102 -5.60 -15.56 -3.99
C PRO A 102 -5.90 -14.37 -4.92
N MET A 103 -5.33 -14.36 -6.14
CA MET A 103 -5.52 -13.24 -7.07
C MET A 103 -6.96 -13.16 -7.58
N ASP A 104 -7.58 -14.30 -7.85
CA ASP A 104 -8.98 -14.38 -8.26
C ASP A 104 -9.95 -13.85 -7.19
N TRP A 105 -9.72 -14.24 -5.94
CA TRP A 105 -10.47 -13.73 -4.79
C TRP A 105 -10.31 -12.22 -4.66
N GLY A 106 -9.08 -11.70 -4.79
CA GLY A 106 -8.81 -10.25 -4.72
C GLY A 106 -9.60 -9.47 -5.79
N LEU A 107 -9.71 -10.01 -7.01
CA LEU A 107 -10.50 -9.38 -8.07
C LEU A 107 -12.00 -9.34 -7.73
N GLY A 108 -12.54 -10.43 -7.19
CA GLY A 108 -13.93 -10.47 -6.73
C GLY A 108 -14.18 -9.56 -5.51
N HIS A 109 -13.19 -9.42 -4.63
CA HIS A 109 -13.21 -8.50 -3.51
C HIS A 109 -13.24 -7.02 -3.95
N ILE A 110 -12.48 -6.64 -4.99
CA ILE A 110 -12.60 -5.30 -5.58
C ILE A 110 -14.02 -5.07 -6.13
N ALA A 111 -14.57 -6.03 -6.88
CA ALA A 111 -15.92 -5.92 -7.43
C ALA A 111 -16.99 -5.79 -6.33
N HIS A 112 -16.86 -6.58 -5.27
CA HIS A 112 -17.70 -6.50 -4.08
C HIS A 112 -17.60 -5.13 -3.40
N PHE A 113 -16.39 -4.62 -3.21
CA PHE A 113 -16.17 -3.29 -2.66
C PHE A 113 -16.87 -2.21 -3.52
N TYR A 114 -16.69 -2.26 -4.85
CA TYR A 114 -17.37 -1.35 -5.79
C TYR A 114 -18.89 -1.44 -5.70
N GLU A 115 -19.45 -2.64 -5.61
CA GLU A 115 -20.90 -2.79 -5.56
C GLU A 115 -21.48 -2.24 -4.25
N PHE A 116 -20.93 -2.65 -3.10
CA PHE A 116 -21.57 -2.42 -1.82
C PHE A 116 -21.14 -1.12 -1.14
N MET A 117 -19.88 -0.72 -1.32
CA MET A 117 -19.38 0.50 -0.70
C MET A 117 -19.57 1.73 -1.58
N ILE A 118 -19.81 1.56 -2.89
CA ILE A 118 -19.93 2.70 -3.81
C ILE A 118 -21.27 2.67 -4.56
N LEU A 119 -21.50 1.68 -5.43
CA LEU A 119 -22.64 1.66 -6.35
C LEU A 119 -23.99 1.68 -5.61
N ARG A 120 -24.17 0.79 -4.63
CA ARG A 120 -25.43 0.69 -3.87
C ARG A 120 -25.68 1.88 -2.94
N LEU A 121 -24.66 2.65 -2.60
CA LEU A 121 -24.83 3.92 -1.89
C LEU A 121 -25.29 5.01 -2.86
N LEU A 122 -24.60 5.16 -4.00
CA LEU A 122 -24.91 6.20 -4.99
C LEU A 122 -26.24 5.95 -5.73
N ALA A 123 -26.60 4.69 -5.96
CA ALA A 123 -27.83 4.28 -6.62
C ALA A 123 -28.58 3.21 -5.78
N PRO A 124 -29.25 3.61 -4.69
CA PRO A 124 -30.02 2.69 -3.87
C PRO A 124 -31.10 1.98 -4.71
N GLY A 125 -31.05 0.66 -4.73
CA GLY A 125 -31.95 -0.18 -5.53
C GLY A 125 -31.33 -0.76 -6.79
N SER A 126 -30.06 -0.49 -7.11
CA SER A 126 -29.35 -1.24 -8.16
C SER A 126 -29.48 -2.75 -7.94
N GLU A 127 -29.87 -3.46 -8.99
CA GLU A 127 -29.96 -4.92 -9.00
C GLU A 127 -28.57 -5.54 -8.73
N PRO A 128 -28.49 -6.63 -7.93
CA PRO A 128 -27.25 -7.35 -7.72
C PRO A 128 -26.56 -7.71 -9.03
N VAL A 129 -25.26 -7.44 -9.13
CA VAL A 129 -24.49 -7.74 -10.36
C VAL A 129 -24.26 -9.25 -10.50
N LEU A 130 -24.13 -9.95 -9.37
CA LEU A 130 -23.96 -11.40 -9.31
C LEU A 130 -25.15 -12.05 -8.55
N PRO A 131 -26.36 -12.13 -9.16
CA PRO A 131 -27.56 -12.63 -8.50
C PRO A 131 -27.47 -14.13 -8.19
N GLY A 132 -28.14 -14.56 -7.11
CA GLY A 132 -28.16 -15.98 -6.70
C GLY A 132 -26.96 -16.42 -5.85
N HIS A 133 -26.05 -15.50 -5.54
CA HIS A 133 -24.81 -15.77 -4.82
C HIS A 133 -24.70 -14.90 -3.57
N ASP A 134 -24.21 -15.47 -2.45
CA ASP A 134 -23.85 -14.69 -1.27
C ASP A 134 -22.46 -14.08 -1.46
N VAL A 135 -22.42 -12.98 -2.20
CA VAL A 135 -21.19 -12.23 -2.49
C VAL A 135 -20.49 -11.70 -1.25
N HIS A 136 -21.21 -11.49 -0.13
CA HIS A 136 -20.57 -11.15 1.13
C HIS A 136 -19.80 -12.34 1.70
N ALA A 137 -20.40 -13.53 1.76
CA ALA A 137 -19.70 -14.73 2.21
C ALA A 137 -18.47 -15.05 1.35
N LEU A 138 -18.51 -14.68 0.07
CA LEU A 138 -17.42 -14.96 -0.86
C LEU A 138 -16.30 -13.93 -0.79
N PHE A 139 -16.62 -12.64 -0.76
CA PHE A 139 -15.67 -11.58 -1.09
C PHE A 139 -15.55 -10.50 0.00
N ASP A 140 -16.37 -10.50 1.04
CA ASP A 140 -16.18 -9.61 2.18
C ASP A 140 -14.98 -10.10 3.02
N SER A 141 -13.94 -9.29 3.12
CA SER A 141 -12.69 -9.62 3.81
C SER A 141 -12.86 -9.89 5.31
N PHE A 142 -13.98 -9.49 5.92
CA PHE A 142 -14.30 -9.76 7.32
C PHE A 142 -15.15 -11.02 7.53
N ARG A 143 -15.83 -11.50 6.48
CA ARG A 143 -16.68 -12.70 6.54
C ARG A 143 -16.02 -13.92 5.91
N ALA A 144 -15.28 -13.73 4.82
CA ALA A 144 -14.53 -14.79 4.17
C ALA A 144 -13.25 -15.09 4.97
N ALA A 145 -13.25 -16.20 5.72
CA ALA A 145 -12.07 -16.65 6.44
C ALA A 145 -10.89 -16.86 5.49
N HIS A 146 -9.68 -16.46 5.89
CA HIS A 146 -8.51 -16.42 5.01
C HIS A 146 -8.25 -17.76 4.29
N ASP A 147 -8.30 -18.88 5.01
CA ASP A 147 -8.07 -20.21 4.45
C ASP A 147 -9.16 -20.64 3.46
N ASP A 148 -10.40 -20.21 3.69
CA ASP A 148 -11.54 -20.51 2.81
C ASP A 148 -11.46 -19.74 1.49
N ARG A 149 -10.77 -18.58 1.46
CA ARG A 149 -10.50 -17.84 0.21
C ARG A 149 -9.73 -18.71 -0.78
N TRP A 150 -8.85 -19.57 -0.28
CA TRP A 150 -8.07 -20.54 -1.06
C TRP A 150 -8.84 -21.83 -1.39
N LYS A 151 -10.04 -22.05 -0.86
CA LYS A 151 -10.88 -23.25 -1.08
C LYS A 151 -12.37 -22.88 -1.24
N PRO A 152 -12.81 -22.27 -2.37
CA PRO A 152 -14.16 -21.77 -2.47
C PRO A 152 -15.11 -22.98 -2.59
N LYS A 153 -15.95 -23.20 -1.58
CA LYS A 153 -16.75 -24.43 -1.52
C LYS A 153 -17.84 -24.51 -2.59
N GLU A 154 -18.48 -23.39 -3.00
CA GLU A 154 -19.71 -23.51 -3.81
C GLU A 154 -20.05 -22.42 -4.85
N VAL A 155 -19.24 -21.38 -5.13
CA VAL A 155 -19.79 -20.28 -5.96
C VAL A 155 -18.89 -19.65 -7.02
N VAL A 156 -17.57 -19.62 -6.84
CA VAL A 156 -16.67 -19.02 -7.84
C VAL A 156 -15.45 -19.92 -7.96
N GLY A 157 -15.40 -20.71 -9.04
CA GLY A 157 -14.40 -21.77 -9.18
C GLY A 157 -14.81 -22.98 -10.03
N SER A 158 -16.02 -23.02 -10.61
CA SER A 158 -16.32 -23.97 -11.69
C SER A 158 -15.80 -23.48 -13.05
N ASP A 159 -15.58 -22.18 -13.19
CA ASP A 159 -14.94 -21.60 -14.37
C ASP A 159 -13.43 -21.48 -14.12
N PRO A 160 -12.60 -22.32 -14.77
CA PRO A 160 -11.14 -22.20 -14.65
C PRO A 160 -10.62 -20.85 -15.20
N MET A 161 -11.40 -20.09 -15.97
CA MET A 161 -10.93 -18.87 -16.64
C MET A 161 -11.27 -17.55 -15.93
N LEU A 162 -11.86 -17.57 -14.74
CA LEU A 162 -12.34 -16.38 -14.00
C LEU A 162 -13.39 -15.53 -14.75
N GLY A 163 -14.08 -16.06 -15.76
CA GLY A 163 -14.98 -15.30 -16.60
C GLY A 163 -16.12 -14.64 -15.81
N GLU A 164 -16.64 -15.31 -14.79
CA GLU A 164 -17.66 -14.76 -13.88
C GLU A 164 -17.16 -13.55 -13.08
N ILE A 165 -16.01 -13.66 -12.42
CA ILE A 165 -15.41 -12.56 -11.64
C ILE A 165 -15.07 -11.38 -12.56
N ARG A 166 -14.52 -11.67 -13.74
CA ARG A 166 -14.18 -10.64 -14.74
C ARG A 166 -15.42 -9.90 -15.22
N ARG A 167 -16.54 -10.61 -15.46
CA ARG A 167 -17.82 -9.96 -15.78
C ARG A 167 -18.36 -9.15 -14.60
N TYR A 168 -18.23 -9.67 -13.37
CA TYR A 168 -18.68 -8.96 -12.17
C TYR A 168 -17.97 -7.61 -12.04
N ILE A 169 -16.64 -7.61 -12.04
CA ILE A 169 -15.88 -6.36 -11.92
C ILE A 169 -16.10 -5.42 -13.12
N ALA A 170 -16.28 -5.94 -14.33
CA ALA A 170 -16.58 -5.14 -15.50
C ALA A 170 -17.94 -4.44 -15.39
N ASP A 171 -19.03 -5.18 -15.11
CA ASP A 171 -20.39 -4.62 -15.02
C ASP A 171 -20.51 -3.60 -13.89
N VAL A 172 -19.96 -3.89 -12.70
CA VAL A 172 -20.00 -2.90 -11.59
C VAL A 172 -19.20 -1.65 -11.91
N THR A 173 -18.06 -1.78 -12.61
CA THR A 173 -17.26 -0.63 -13.05
C THR A 173 -18.00 0.18 -14.09
N ASP A 174 -18.60 -0.46 -15.10
CA ASP A 174 -19.37 0.22 -16.15
C ASP A 174 -20.52 1.02 -15.55
N ARG A 175 -21.27 0.43 -14.62
CA ARG A 175 -22.35 1.12 -13.90
C ARG A 175 -21.83 2.33 -13.11
N LEU A 176 -20.70 2.19 -12.41
CA LEU A 176 -20.09 3.32 -11.68
C LEU A 176 -19.63 4.44 -12.62
N VAL A 177 -19.07 4.09 -13.77
CA VAL A 177 -18.65 5.03 -14.81
C VAL A 177 -19.86 5.70 -15.47
N ASP A 178 -20.99 5.01 -15.60
CA ASP A 178 -22.26 5.58 -16.05
C ASP A 178 -22.82 6.58 -15.03
N LEU A 179 -22.69 6.29 -13.72
CA LEU A 179 -23.06 7.21 -12.65
C LEU A 179 -22.23 8.50 -12.64
N VAL A 180 -20.94 8.41 -13.00
CA VAL A 180 -20.10 9.61 -13.19
C VAL A 180 -20.68 10.48 -14.31
N GLY A 181 -21.25 9.89 -15.36
CA GLY A 181 -21.80 10.60 -16.51
C GLY A 181 -20.77 10.83 -17.63
N PRO A 182 -21.10 11.65 -18.65
CA PRO A 182 -20.26 11.84 -19.83
C PRO A 182 -18.86 12.39 -19.50
N ASP A 183 -17.91 12.15 -20.41
CA ASP A 183 -16.54 12.67 -20.31
C ASP A 183 -16.50 14.17 -20.62
N ASP A 184 -16.71 14.97 -19.58
CA ASP A 184 -16.69 16.43 -19.62
C ASP A 184 -16.11 17.01 -18.31
N ASP A 185 -15.98 18.33 -18.26
CA ASP A 185 -15.45 19.04 -17.09
C ASP A 185 -16.52 19.42 -16.05
N THR A 186 -17.72 18.83 -16.14
CA THR A 186 -18.75 19.00 -15.11
C THR A 186 -18.21 18.45 -13.79
N ARG A 187 -18.38 19.20 -12.70
CA ARG A 187 -17.94 18.78 -11.36
C ARG A 187 -18.99 17.89 -10.71
N LEU A 188 -18.55 16.77 -10.17
CA LEU A 188 -19.35 15.97 -9.24
C LEU A 188 -19.43 16.67 -7.88
N ASP A 189 -20.46 16.37 -7.10
CA ASP A 189 -20.52 16.83 -5.72
C ASP A 189 -19.41 16.17 -4.87
N PRO A 190 -19.04 16.75 -3.72
CA PRO A 190 -17.94 16.25 -2.92
C PRO A 190 -18.13 14.84 -2.35
N VAL A 191 -19.36 14.43 -2.03
CA VAL A 191 -19.63 13.10 -1.46
C VAL A 191 -19.51 12.04 -2.54
N SER A 192 -20.11 12.26 -3.72
CA SER A 192 -20.00 11.33 -4.84
C SER A 192 -18.55 11.24 -5.35
N THR A 193 -17.86 12.39 -5.45
CA THR A 193 -16.42 12.43 -5.71
C THR A 193 -15.68 11.55 -4.72
N TYR A 194 -15.97 11.72 -3.43
CA TYR A 194 -15.26 11.00 -2.39
C TYR A 194 -15.44 9.49 -2.51
N LEU A 195 -16.68 9.03 -2.74
CA LEU A 195 -16.99 7.61 -2.88
C LEU A 195 -16.30 6.98 -4.11
N HIS A 196 -16.32 7.65 -5.27
CA HIS A 196 -15.62 7.16 -6.45
C HIS A 196 -14.11 7.08 -6.23
N VAL A 197 -13.50 8.13 -5.69
CA VAL A 197 -12.05 8.15 -5.39
C VAL A 197 -11.70 7.07 -4.36
N TYR A 198 -12.54 6.83 -3.35
CA TYR A 198 -12.33 5.74 -2.39
C TYR A 198 -12.19 4.39 -3.09
N GLY A 199 -13.12 4.09 -4.00
CA GLY A 199 -13.08 2.86 -4.78
C GLY A 199 -11.77 2.73 -5.57
N VAL A 200 -11.41 3.76 -6.34
CA VAL A 200 -10.18 3.76 -7.15
C VAL A 200 -8.94 3.55 -6.27
N VAL A 201 -8.84 4.23 -5.12
CA VAL A 201 -7.69 4.06 -4.23
C VAL A 201 -7.64 2.65 -3.64
N HIS A 202 -8.79 2.09 -3.26
CA HIS A 202 -8.88 0.71 -2.79
C HIS A 202 -8.37 -0.28 -3.84
N GLU A 203 -8.74 -0.11 -5.11
CA GLU A 203 -8.22 -0.95 -6.19
C GLU A 203 -6.71 -0.77 -6.41
N HIS A 204 -6.16 0.45 -6.30
CA HIS A 204 -4.71 0.66 -6.36
C HIS A 204 -3.93 -0.04 -5.25
N TRP A 205 -4.51 -0.20 -4.05
CA TRP A 205 -3.91 -1.04 -3.00
C TRP A 205 -3.81 -2.50 -3.45
N HIS A 206 -4.87 -3.02 -4.07
CA HIS A 206 -4.86 -4.38 -4.60
C HIS A 206 -3.89 -4.53 -5.78
N VAL A 207 -3.69 -3.51 -6.62
CA VAL A 207 -2.64 -3.54 -7.66
C VAL A 207 -1.26 -3.83 -7.04
N GLU A 208 -0.92 -3.16 -5.93
CA GLU A 208 0.32 -3.41 -5.19
C GLU A 208 0.35 -4.84 -4.60
N ASP A 209 -0.74 -5.28 -3.97
CA ASP A 209 -0.88 -6.63 -3.41
C ASP A 209 -0.74 -7.72 -4.49
N PHE A 210 -1.26 -7.49 -5.69
CA PHE A 210 -1.16 -8.42 -6.81
C PHE A 210 0.29 -8.51 -7.35
N ILE A 211 1.01 -7.38 -7.42
CA ILE A 211 2.44 -7.38 -7.75
C ILE A 211 3.23 -8.15 -6.70
N GLN A 212 2.96 -7.92 -5.40
CA GLN A 212 3.55 -8.68 -4.31
C GLN A 212 3.21 -10.17 -4.36
N THR A 213 1.97 -10.51 -4.75
CA THR A 213 1.51 -11.89 -4.88
C THR A 213 2.29 -12.63 -5.96
N ARG A 214 2.45 -12.03 -7.15
CA ARG A 214 3.28 -12.60 -8.21
C ARG A 214 4.73 -12.80 -7.76
N HIS A 215 5.29 -11.85 -7.01
CA HIS A 215 6.65 -11.98 -6.49
C HIS A 215 6.76 -13.18 -5.52
N THR A 216 5.89 -13.22 -4.52
CA THR A 216 5.93 -14.23 -3.47
C THR A 216 5.69 -15.64 -4.00
N LEU A 217 4.77 -15.80 -4.95
CA LEU A 217 4.48 -17.09 -5.58
C LEU A 217 5.50 -17.48 -6.66
N GLY A 218 6.48 -16.62 -6.96
CA GLY A 218 7.54 -16.89 -7.94
C GLY A 218 7.01 -16.95 -9.37
N TYR A 219 6.08 -16.05 -9.73
CA TYR A 219 5.54 -15.93 -11.09
C TYR A 219 6.26 -14.83 -11.85
N ALA A 220 6.11 -14.85 -13.18
CA ALA A 220 6.64 -13.82 -14.08
C ALA A 220 6.33 -12.42 -13.56
N GLN A 221 7.32 -11.53 -13.66
CA GLN A 221 7.16 -10.13 -13.29
C GLN A 221 6.05 -9.46 -14.13
N PRO A 222 5.08 -8.76 -13.51
CA PRO A 222 4.06 -8.01 -14.24
C PRO A 222 4.63 -6.73 -14.85
N ASN A 223 3.90 -6.17 -15.83
CA ASN A 223 4.13 -4.80 -16.32
C ASN A 223 2.90 -3.93 -16.05
N PRO A 224 2.78 -3.36 -14.84
CA PRO A 224 1.57 -2.64 -14.41
C PRO A 224 1.33 -1.32 -15.16
N LEU A 225 2.31 -0.76 -15.87
CA LEU A 225 2.18 0.54 -16.52
C LEU A 225 1.10 0.53 -17.60
N PRO A 226 0.17 1.49 -17.64
CA PRO A 226 -0.86 1.55 -18.67
C PRO A 226 -0.27 1.69 -20.09
N SER A 227 -0.93 1.07 -21.07
CA SER A 227 -0.77 1.29 -22.52
C SER A 227 -1.67 2.37 -23.08
N SER A 228 -2.61 2.91 -22.29
CA SER A 228 -3.69 3.77 -22.78
C SER A 228 -3.22 4.80 -23.80
N PRO A 229 -3.99 5.05 -24.88
CA PRO A 229 -3.73 6.13 -25.81
C PRO A 229 -3.99 7.53 -25.22
N ASP A 230 -4.57 7.63 -24.02
CA ASP A 230 -4.83 8.90 -23.35
C ASP A 230 -3.58 9.33 -22.54
N PRO A 231 -2.96 10.49 -22.84
CA PRO A 231 -1.69 10.86 -22.24
C PRO A 231 -1.79 11.27 -20.77
N ALA A 232 -2.95 11.21 -20.13
CA ALA A 232 -3.14 11.74 -18.78
C ALA A 232 -3.72 10.71 -17.81
N VAL A 233 -3.21 10.73 -16.58
CA VAL A 233 -3.82 10.13 -15.40
C VAL A 233 -4.17 11.23 -14.41
N ALA A 234 -5.12 10.98 -13.50
CA ALA A 234 -5.46 11.90 -12.42
C ALA A 234 -5.13 11.29 -11.06
N ASN A 235 -4.51 12.07 -10.16
CA ASN A 235 -4.29 11.66 -8.77
C ASN A 235 -5.45 12.04 -7.85
N VAL A 236 -5.40 11.55 -6.62
CA VAL A 236 -6.41 11.84 -5.58
C VAL A 236 -6.57 13.33 -5.21
N TRP A 237 -5.70 14.21 -5.67
CA TRP A 237 -5.83 15.67 -5.52
C TRP A 237 -6.55 16.36 -6.70
N GLY A 238 -6.77 15.62 -7.79
CA GLY A 238 -7.31 16.15 -9.04
C GLY A 238 -6.24 16.65 -10.01
N ASP A 239 -4.95 16.57 -9.68
CA ASP A 239 -3.93 16.94 -10.66
C ASP A 239 -3.88 15.90 -11.77
N THR A 240 -3.75 16.37 -13.00
CA THR A 240 -3.54 15.53 -14.17
C THR A 240 -2.09 15.59 -14.62
N PHE A 241 -1.49 14.43 -14.89
CA PHE A 241 -0.10 14.33 -15.35
C PHE A 241 0.06 13.16 -16.30
N GLU A 242 1.15 13.18 -17.07
CA GLU A 242 1.45 12.08 -17.99
C GLU A 242 2.01 10.88 -17.22
N PRO A 243 1.39 9.68 -17.34
CA PRO A 243 1.96 8.50 -16.73
C PRO A 243 3.24 8.11 -17.46
N PRO A 244 4.20 7.47 -16.76
CA PRO A 244 5.40 7.02 -17.42
C PRO A 244 5.10 5.87 -18.37
N THR A 245 5.68 5.93 -19.58
CA THR A 245 5.52 4.91 -20.61
C THR A 245 6.85 4.23 -20.92
N PHE A 246 6.80 3.05 -21.54
CA PHE A 246 8.01 2.36 -22.00
C PHE A 246 8.82 3.20 -22.99
N ALA A 247 8.16 4.02 -23.82
CA ALA A 247 8.84 4.90 -24.77
C ALA A 247 9.68 6.00 -24.12
N ASN A 248 9.40 6.33 -22.85
CA ASN A 248 10.10 7.37 -22.10
C ASN A 248 11.05 6.79 -21.02
N ILE A 249 11.18 5.47 -20.91
CA ILE A 249 12.01 4.81 -19.88
C ILE A 249 13.50 5.16 -19.98
N ASP A 250 14.00 5.31 -21.20
CA ASP A 250 15.40 5.65 -21.47
C ASP A 250 15.69 7.15 -21.28
N ARG A 251 14.67 8.01 -21.44
CA ARG A 251 14.77 9.46 -21.20
C ARG A 251 14.75 9.81 -19.71
N ILE A 252 14.03 9.03 -18.90
CA ILE A 252 13.86 9.29 -17.46
C ILE A 252 15.00 8.58 -16.68
N GLY A 253 16.23 8.84 -17.10
CA GLY A 253 17.45 8.29 -16.53
C GLY A 253 17.76 8.90 -15.16
N GLY A 254 17.73 8.06 -14.12
CA GLY A 254 18.28 8.36 -12.81
C GLY A 254 19.80 8.46 -12.88
N ARG A 255 20.35 9.62 -12.53
CA ARG A 255 21.80 9.76 -12.29
C ARG A 255 22.07 10.28 -10.88
N ALA A 256 22.04 9.32 -9.96
CA ALA A 256 23.21 8.96 -9.17
C ALA A 256 23.11 7.45 -8.82
N ALA A 257 24.14 6.69 -9.16
CA ALA A 257 24.28 5.27 -8.84
C ALA A 257 25.18 5.14 -7.60
N GLY A 258 24.85 4.21 -6.71
CA GLY A 258 25.62 3.97 -5.50
C GLY A 258 24.97 4.43 -4.19
N ALA A 259 25.81 4.62 -3.18
CA ALA A 259 25.39 4.94 -1.83
C ALA A 259 24.97 6.41 -1.65
N HIS A 260 24.14 6.66 -0.62
CA HIS A 260 23.79 7.99 -0.15
C HIS A 260 23.83 8.06 1.37
N SER A 261 25.04 7.94 1.91
CA SER A 261 25.26 7.81 3.35
C SER A 261 25.15 9.14 4.12
N GLY A 262 25.07 9.02 5.44
CA GLY A 262 25.05 10.13 6.37
C GLY A 262 23.66 10.44 6.92
N PHE A 263 23.61 11.42 7.81
CA PHE A 263 22.42 11.82 8.53
C PHE A 263 22.11 13.30 8.31
N VAL A 264 20.83 13.66 8.40
CA VAL A 264 20.37 15.04 8.52
C VAL A 264 19.95 15.29 9.96
N SER A 265 20.14 16.51 10.45
CA SER A 265 19.75 16.90 11.81
C SER A 265 18.48 17.71 11.76
N ILE A 266 17.48 17.27 12.52
CA ILE A 266 16.20 17.96 12.66
C ILE A 266 16.11 18.45 14.11
N PRO A 267 15.96 19.76 14.34
CA PRO A 267 15.95 20.31 15.68
C PRO A 267 14.66 19.95 16.43
N ALA A 268 14.72 20.09 17.75
CA ALA A 268 13.53 19.98 18.57
C ALA A 268 12.53 21.08 18.20
N GLY A 269 11.25 20.76 18.19
CA GLY A 269 10.22 21.74 17.87
C GLY A 269 8.82 21.18 17.94
N LYS A 270 7.86 22.10 17.78
CA LYS A 270 6.46 21.76 17.57
C LYS A 270 6.20 21.62 16.08
N TYR A 271 5.69 20.46 15.70
CA TYR A 271 5.36 20.12 14.32
C TYR A 271 3.89 19.71 14.22
N SER A 272 3.34 19.81 13.02
CA SER A 272 1.98 19.35 12.73
C SER A 272 2.03 17.97 12.06
N LEU A 273 1.38 16.99 12.65
CA LEU A 273 1.29 15.61 12.14
C LEU A 273 -0.15 15.29 11.72
N GLY A 274 -0.30 14.60 10.59
CA GLY A 274 -1.61 14.21 10.06
C GLY A 274 -2.15 15.22 9.07
N ALA A 275 -3.26 14.88 8.43
CA ALA A 275 -3.82 15.61 7.30
C ALA A 275 -4.64 16.83 7.73
N THR A 276 -4.58 17.91 6.96
CA THR A 276 -5.34 19.14 7.22
C THR A 276 -6.69 19.11 6.51
N LYS A 277 -7.65 19.93 6.97
CA LYS A 277 -9.02 19.96 6.44
C LYS A 277 -9.14 20.44 5.00
N ASP A 278 -8.11 21.10 4.47
CA ASP A 278 -8.00 21.58 3.09
C ASP A 278 -7.36 20.56 2.15
N GLU A 279 -6.85 19.43 2.66
CA GLU A 279 -6.32 18.38 1.81
C GLU A 279 -7.45 17.69 1.02
N PRO A 280 -7.31 17.54 -0.32
CA PRO A 280 -8.38 17.02 -1.15
C PRO A 280 -8.85 15.60 -0.84
N TRP A 281 -7.92 14.74 -0.40
CA TRP A 281 -8.18 13.35 -0.10
C TRP A 281 -7.37 12.87 1.09
N VAL A 282 -8.05 12.29 2.08
CA VAL A 282 -7.49 11.85 3.35
C VAL A 282 -8.19 10.59 3.84
N PHE A 283 -7.44 9.66 4.43
CA PHE A 283 -8.03 8.52 5.15
C PHE A 283 -8.36 8.91 6.59
N ASP A 284 -9.29 8.17 7.20
CA ASP A 284 -9.68 8.33 8.61
C ASP A 284 -8.48 8.32 9.57
N ALA A 285 -7.55 7.38 9.40
CA ALA A 285 -6.36 7.31 10.24
C ALA A 285 -5.41 8.49 10.07
N GLU A 286 -5.52 9.30 9.01
CA GLU A 286 -4.68 10.47 8.82
C GLU A 286 -5.26 11.72 9.46
N ARG A 287 -6.54 11.68 9.86
CA ARG A 287 -7.28 12.84 10.34
C ARG A 287 -7.17 13.00 11.87
N TRP A 288 -7.16 14.21 12.41
CA TRP A 288 -6.82 15.49 11.77
C TRP A 288 -5.44 15.95 12.25
N ALA A 289 -4.87 16.89 11.50
CA ALA A 289 -3.61 17.52 11.83
C ALA A 289 -3.63 18.05 13.27
N HIS A 290 -2.64 17.66 14.06
CA HIS A 290 -2.49 18.06 15.45
C HIS A 290 -1.02 18.37 15.76
N GLU A 291 -0.81 19.25 16.73
CA GLU A 291 0.54 19.59 17.18
C GLU A 291 1.16 18.44 17.97
N ILE A 292 2.44 18.19 17.71
CA ILE A 292 3.28 17.23 18.42
C ILE A 292 4.63 17.88 18.76
N ASP A 293 5.14 17.61 19.95
CA ASP A 293 6.50 17.96 20.33
C ASP A 293 7.46 16.87 19.84
N VAL A 294 8.34 17.21 18.90
CA VAL A 294 9.37 16.31 18.39
C VAL A 294 10.72 16.73 18.98
N PRO A 295 11.43 15.83 19.70
CA PRO A 295 12.76 16.14 20.21
C PRO A 295 13.77 16.28 19.06
N ALA A 296 14.94 16.86 19.33
CA ALA A 296 16.00 16.92 18.33
C ALA A 296 16.51 15.50 18.02
N PHE A 297 16.61 15.18 16.73
CA PHE A 297 17.06 13.88 16.27
C PHE A 297 17.86 14.00 14.97
N ARG A 298 18.52 12.90 14.62
CA ARG A 298 19.15 12.70 13.32
C ARG A 298 18.50 11.53 12.62
N ILE A 299 18.31 11.64 11.31
CA ILE A 299 17.75 10.56 10.48
C ILE A 299 18.64 10.34 9.26
N ALA A 300 18.83 9.08 8.89
CA ALA A 300 19.64 8.70 7.75
C ALA A 300 19.08 9.33 6.47
N LYS A 301 19.96 9.83 5.61
CA LYS A 301 19.61 10.49 4.36
C LYS A 301 18.91 9.55 3.39
N SER A 302 19.21 8.26 3.42
CA SER A 302 18.51 7.23 2.66
C SER A 302 18.10 6.03 3.52
N ALA A 303 17.29 5.15 2.95
CA ALA A 303 17.05 3.81 3.49
C ALA A 303 18.36 3.03 3.66
N THR A 304 18.35 2.10 4.61
CA THR A 304 19.43 1.14 4.83
C THR A 304 19.62 0.29 3.58
N THR A 305 20.85 0.18 3.12
CA THR A 305 21.20 -0.58 1.91
C THR A 305 21.37 -2.06 2.19
N ASN A 306 21.28 -2.85 1.12
CA ASN A 306 21.65 -4.27 1.14
C ASN A 306 23.08 -4.51 1.64
N ALA A 307 24.06 -3.69 1.24
CA ALA A 307 25.44 -3.85 1.70
C ALA A 307 25.59 -3.63 3.21
N GLU A 308 24.91 -2.61 3.74
CA GLU A 308 24.86 -2.33 5.17
C GLU A 308 24.18 -3.47 5.94
N PHE A 309 23.08 -4.00 5.43
CA PHE A 309 22.38 -5.13 6.06
C PHE A 309 23.20 -6.43 5.98
N ALA A 310 23.93 -6.66 4.88
CA ALA A 310 24.86 -7.77 4.77
C ALA A 310 25.98 -7.69 5.81
N ALA A 311 26.43 -6.49 6.18
CA ALA A 311 27.40 -6.30 7.26
C ALA A 311 26.82 -6.66 8.64
N PHE A 312 25.55 -6.33 8.90
CA PHE A 312 24.83 -6.80 10.10
C PHE A 312 24.76 -8.33 10.18
N ILE A 313 24.42 -9.00 9.07
CA ILE A 313 24.41 -10.46 8.98
C ILE A 313 25.82 -11.02 9.26
N ALA A 314 26.85 -10.48 8.60
CA ALA A 314 28.24 -10.91 8.76
C ALA A 314 28.75 -10.72 10.20
N ALA A 315 28.25 -9.71 10.92
CA ALA A 315 28.54 -9.47 12.32
C ALA A 315 27.78 -10.42 13.28
N GLY A 316 27.05 -11.41 12.75
CA GLY A 316 26.26 -12.37 13.52
C GLY A 316 24.94 -11.81 14.03
N GLY A 317 24.37 -10.79 13.37
CA GLY A 317 23.16 -10.08 13.80
C GLY A 317 21.97 -10.99 14.15
N TYR A 318 21.74 -12.04 13.35
CA TYR A 318 20.67 -13.02 13.60
C TYR A 318 20.95 -13.95 14.79
N HIS A 319 22.17 -14.02 15.31
CA HIS A 319 22.55 -14.93 16.40
C HIS A 319 22.75 -14.23 17.75
N LYS A 320 22.77 -12.90 17.77
CA LYS A 320 23.00 -12.09 18.97
C LYS A 320 21.69 -11.71 19.64
N ARG A 321 21.26 -12.49 20.63
CA ARG A 321 19.99 -12.29 21.36
C ARG A 321 19.80 -10.86 21.87
N GLU A 322 20.87 -10.22 22.30
CA GLU A 322 20.90 -8.86 22.86
C GLU A 322 20.45 -7.78 21.88
N LEU A 323 20.50 -8.04 20.58
CA LEU A 323 20.05 -7.11 19.54
C LEU A 323 18.53 -7.15 19.32
N TRP A 324 17.85 -8.20 19.78
CA TRP A 324 16.45 -8.44 19.46
C TRP A 324 15.55 -8.13 20.67
N SER A 325 14.39 -7.52 20.41
CA SER A 325 13.31 -7.51 21.38
C SER A 325 12.86 -8.93 21.72
N HIS A 326 12.13 -9.09 22.83
CA HIS A 326 11.63 -10.41 23.25
C HIS A 326 10.75 -11.04 22.16
N GLU A 327 9.82 -10.28 21.59
CA GLU A 327 8.94 -10.75 20.52
C GLU A 327 9.71 -11.01 19.22
N GLY A 328 10.68 -10.16 18.85
CA GLY A 328 11.53 -10.40 17.68
C GLY A 328 12.35 -11.69 17.79
N TRP A 329 12.93 -11.97 18.97
CA TRP A 329 13.65 -13.23 19.18
C TRP A 329 12.72 -14.45 19.17
N ARG A 330 11.48 -14.32 19.68
CA ARG A 330 10.47 -15.38 19.60
C ARG A 330 10.05 -15.65 18.16
N TRP A 331 9.83 -14.61 17.36
CA TRP A 331 9.57 -14.73 15.93
C TRP A 331 10.70 -15.48 15.22
N LEU A 332 11.95 -15.05 15.41
CA LEU A 332 13.11 -15.67 14.80
C LEU A 332 13.29 -17.15 15.23
N SER A 333 13.10 -17.43 16.52
CA SER A 333 13.19 -18.78 17.08
C SER A 333 12.08 -19.70 16.54
N ARG A 334 10.86 -19.16 16.36
CA ARG A 334 9.75 -19.89 15.74
C ARG A 334 10.07 -20.23 14.29
N ASN A 335 10.59 -19.29 13.51
CA ASN A 335 10.98 -19.53 12.12
C ASN A 335 12.04 -20.64 12.02
N ARG A 336 13.08 -20.60 12.87
CA ARG A 336 14.09 -21.68 12.95
C ARG A 336 13.49 -23.04 13.26
N SER A 337 12.60 -23.09 14.25
CA SER A 337 11.92 -24.32 14.65
C SER A 337 11.05 -24.86 13.51
N GLU A 338 10.31 -23.97 12.83
CA GLU A 338 9.41 -24.33 11.74
C GLU A 338 10.19 -24.85 10.53
N GLN A 339 11.21 -24.11 10.08
CA GLN A 339 12.13 -24.52 9.00
C GLN A 339 12.71 -25.91 9.28
N LYS A 340 13.23 -26.12 10.50
CA LYS A 340 13.78 -27.42 10.91
C LYS A 340 12.73 -28.52 10.94
N SER A 341 11.55 -28.25 11.52
CA SER A 341 10.50 -29.26 11.65
C SER A 341 9.95 -29.73 10.31
N LYS A 342 9.95 -28.84 9.30
CA LYS A 342 9.52 -29.13 7.93
C LYS A 342 10.64 -29.66 7.05
N GLY A 343 11.89 -29.74 7.54
CA GLY A 343 13.05 -30.14 6.75
C GLY A 343 13.29 -29.24 5.53
N MET A 344 12.94 -27.95 5.63
CA MET A 344 13.02 -27.00 4.53
C MET A 344 14.48 -26.66 4.20
N SER A 345 14.79 -26.62 2.90
CA SER A 345 16.04 -26.05 2.43
C SER A 345 16.09 -24.54 2.72
N ASP A 346 17.28 -23.94 2.69
CA ASP A 346 17.42 -22.48 2.84
C ASP A 346 16.68 -21.72 1.72
N GLU A 347 16.63 -22.30 0.51
CA GLU A 347 15.92 -21.71 -0.63
C GLU A 347 14.39 -21.74 -0.42
N ASP A 348 13.85 -22.85 0.07
CA ASP A 348 12.42 -22.98 0.38
C ASP A 348 12.02 -22.07 1.56
N ALA A 349 12.86 -22.01 2.59
CA ALA A 349 12.65 -21.13 3.74
C ALA A 349 12.66 -19.66 3.33
N ALA A 350 13.55 -19.29 2.40
CA ALA A 350 13.60 -17.96 1.82
C ALA A 350 12.27 -17.59 1.12
N ARG A 351 11.76 -18.45 0.23
CA ARG A 351 10.49 -18.19 -0.46
C ARG A 351 9.28 -18.18 0.48
N ALA A 352 9.28 -19.03 1.50
CA ALA A 352 8.18 -19.18 2.46
C ALA A 352 8.13 -18.11 3.55
N GLY A 353 9.08 -17.15 3.62
CA GLY A 353 9.08 -16.14 4.69
C GLY A 353 9.60 -16.65 6.03
N LEU A 354 10.25 -17.82 6.04
CA LEU A 354 10.80 -18.48 7.22
C LEU A 354 12.33 -18.36 7.32
N ASN A 355 12.95 -17.56 6.45
CA ASN A 355 14.38 -17.30 6.51
C ASN A 355 14.78 -16.81 7.91
N SER A 356 15.83 -17.41 8.46
CA SER A 356 16.28 -17.15 9.82
C SER A 356 17.75 -16.71 9.91
N GLU A 357 18.36 -16.47 8.75
CA GLU A 357 19.76 -16.09 8.59
C GLU A 357 19.94 -14.84 7.71
N ALA A 358 18.88 -14.41 7.01
CA ALA A 358 18.87 -13.27 6.10
C ALA A 358 17.42 -12.80 5.81
N PRO A 359 17.21 -11.67 5.10
CA PRO A 359 15.90 -11.23 4.63
C PRO A 359 15.19 -12.30 3.79
N ARG A 360 13.85 -12.22 3.68
CA ARG A 360 13.00 -13.27 3.10
C ARG A 360 13.61 -13.90 1.84
N TYR A 361 13.86 -13.14 0.79
CA TYR A 361 14.27 -13.70 -0.50
C TYR A 361 15.78 -13.90 -0.69
N TRP A 362 16.58 -13.77 0.36
CA TRP A 362 18.03 -13.94 0.27
C TRP A 362 18.45 -15.38 0.44
N VAL A 363 19.29 -15.86 -0.46
CA VAL A 363 19.91 -17.19 -0.40
C VAL A 363 21.42 -17.10 -0.53
N ARG A 364 22.12 -17.95 0.19
CA ARG A 364 23.58 -18.03 0.12
C ARG A 364 23.97 -19.02 -0.96
N LYS A 365 24.64 -18.55 -2.02
CA LYS A 365 25.26 -19.46 -2.99
C LYS A 365 26.70 -19.76 -2.56
N VAL A 366 27.02 -21.06 -2.49
CA VAL A 366 28.40 -21.53 -2.35
C VAL A 366 29.08 -21.34 -3.70
N GLY A 367 30.19 -20.59 -3.75
CA GLY A 367 30.86 -20.33 -5.02
C GLY A 367 31.32 -21.63 -5.70
N GLU A 368 31.12 -21.73 -7.02
CA GLU A 368 31.63 -22.84 -7.81
C GLU A 368 33.16 -22.77 -7.92
N ARG A 369 33.83 -23.93 -7.87
CA ARG A 369 35.29 -24.02 -8.10
C ARG A 369 35.61 -23.76 -9.56
N GLY A 370 36.02 -22.54 -9.90
CA GLY A 370 36.69 -22.22 -11.15
C GLY A 370 38.21 -22.07 -10.97
N GLY A 371 38.97 -23.14 -11.17
CA GLY A 371 40.45 -23.10 -11.23
C GLY A 371 41.15 -22.37 -10.06
N PHE A 372 42.27 -21.68 -10.33
CA PHE A 372 43.11 -20.96 -9.37
C PHE A 372 42.44 -19.75 -8.67
N SER A 373 41.14 -19.54 -8.80
CA SER A 373 40.41 -18.42 -8.18
C SER A 373 39.84 -18.82 -6.82
N LYS A 374 39.96 -17.94 -5.81
CA LYS A 374 39.32 -18.11 -4.50
C LYS A 374 37.80 -18.21 -4.68
N VAL A 375 37.18 -19.19 -4.01
CA VAL A 375 35.73 -19.29 -3.87
C VAL A 375 35.22 -18.02 -3.18
N VAL A 376 34.49 -17.16 -3.90
CA VAL A 376 33.76 -16.05 -3.29
C VAL A 376 32.28 -16.46 -3.28
N GLY A 377 31.82 -17.02 -2.16
CA GLY A 377 30.39 -17.18 -1.90
C GLY A 377 29.76 -15.82 -1.59
N GLY A 378 28.45 -15.67 -1.83
CA GLY A 378 27.75 -14.39 -1.63
C GLY A 378 26.24 -14.54 -1.55
N TRP A 379 25.59 -13.48 -1.10
CA TRP A 379 24.12 -13.39 -1.05
C TRP A 379 23.56 -13.14 -2.44
N HIS A 380 22.54 -13.91 -2.78
CA HIS A 380 21.72 -13.71 -3.96
C HIS A 380 20.27 -13.47 -3.54
N GLU A 381 19.53 -12.65 -4.28
CA GLU A 381 18.12 -12.38 -4.05
C GLU A 381 17.27 -12.98 -5.16
N TYR A 382 16.14 -13.56 -4.79
CA TYR A 382 15.09 -13.84 -5.75
C TYR A 382 14.29 -12.58 -6.07
N LEU A 383 13.91 -12.46 -7.34
CA LEU A 383 12.99 -11.45 -7.84
C LEU A 383 12.01 -12.16 -8.77
N PHE A 384 10.73 -12.22 -8.40
CA PHE A 384 9.70 -12.90 -9.20
C PHE A 384 10.10 -14.36 -9.52
N ASP A 385 9.94 -14.81 -10.76
CA ASP A 385 10.34 -16.12 -11.29
C ASP A 385 11.79 -16.19 -11.78
N ALA A 386 12.54 -15.08 -11.71
CA ALA A 386 13.93 -15.05 -12.15
C ALA A 386 14.81 -15.96 -11.25
N ALA A 387 15.87 -16.50 -11.87
CA ALA A 387 16.94 -17.15 -11.12
C ALA A 387 17.56 -16.15 -10.12
N PRO A 388 17.97 -16.59 -8.93
CA PRO A 388 18.45 -15.68 -7.90
C PRO A 388 19.74 -15.02 -8.39
N ALA A 389 19.80 -13.69 -8.30
CA ALA A 389 20.90 -12.87 -8.79
C ALA A 389 21.68 -12.27 -7.61
N PRO A 390 22.97 -11.90 -7.76
CA PRO A 390 23.72 -11.27 -6.70
C PRO A 390 22.98 -10.07 -6.10
N VAL A 391 22.92 -9.99 -4.77
CA VAL A 391 22.28 -8.89 -4.05
C VAL A 391 22.90 -7.57 -4.49
N ARG A 392 22.07 -6.62 -4.92
CA ARG A 392 22.51 -5.29 -5.38
C ARG A 392 22.92 -4.44 -4.18
N PRO A 393 24.21 -4.10 -4.00
CA PRO A 393 24.73 -3.58 -2.73
C PRO A 393 24.14 -2.23 -2.31
N HIS A 394 23.75 -1.39 -3.28
CA HIS A 394 23.27 -0.04 -3.03
C HIS A 394 21.76 0.13 -3.13
N ALA A 395 21.02 -0.92 -3.50
CA ALA A 395 19.56 -0.92 -3.37
C ALA A 395 19.16 -0.93 -1.88
N PRO A 396 17.99 -0.37 -1.51
CA PRO A 396 17.48 -0.50 -0.16
C PRO A 396 17.27 -1.98 0.18
N VAL A 397 17.54 -2.35 1.43
CA VAL A 397 17.11 -3.66 1.93
C VAL A 397 15.59 -3.72 1.93
N LEU A 398 15.05 -4.78 1.35
CA LEU A 398 13.63 -5.05 1.24
C LEU A 398 13.27 -6.40 1.87
N HIS A 399 11.99 -6.61 2.11
CA HIS A 399 11.44 -7.86 2.63
C HIS A 399 12.03 -8.24 4.00
N VAL A 400 12.24 -7.21 4.83
CA VAL A 400 12.63 -7.34 6.23
C VAL A 400 11.42 -7.07 7.12
N SER A 401 11.25 -7.90 8.15
CA SER A 401 10.27 -7.67 9.20
C SER A 401 10.63 -6.43 10.03
N TRP A 402 9.66 -5.92 10.78
CA TRP A 402 9.91 -4.84 11.74
C TRP A 402 10.95 -5.25 12.79
N TYR A 403 10.96 -6.53 13.19
CA TYR A 403 11.91 -7.06 14.15
C TYR A 403 13.35 -7.08 13.63
N GLU A 404 13.55 -7.44 12.36
CA GLU A 404 14.86 -7.37 11.71
C GLU A 404 15.35 -5.92 11.61
N ALA A 405 14.46 -5.00 11.26
CA ALA A 405 14.74 -3.57 11.18
C ALA A 405 15.14 -2.98 12.55
N GLU A 406 14.41 -3.34 13.61
CA GLU A 406 14.72 -2.96 15.00
C GLU A 406 16.08 -3.52 15.45
N ALA A 407 16.36 -4.80 15.18
CA ALA A 407 17.60 -5.46 15.57
C ALA A 407 18.82 -4.87 14.84
N TYR A 408 18.67 -4.53 13.56
CA TYR A 408 19.69 -3.80 12.82
C TYR A 408 19.94 -2.42 13.45
N CYS A 409 18.87 -1.68 13.77
CA CYS A 409 19.02 -0.35 14.37
C CYS A 409 19.75 -0.43 15.71
N ALA A 410 19.43 -1.41 16.56
CA ALA A 410 20.14 -1.66 17.81
C ALA A 410 21.62 -1.97 17.58
N TRP A 411 21.96 -2.74 16.53
CA TRP A 411 23.35 -3.06 16.20
C TRP A 411 24.19 -1.84 15.82
N VAL A 412 23.61 -0.91 15.05
CA VAL A 412 24.29 0.35 14.70
C VAL A 412 24.20 1.41 15.80
N GLY A 413 23.62 1.11 16.96
CA GLY A 413 23.44 2.06 18.06
C GLY A 413 22.42 3.17 17.77
N GLY A 414 21.47 2.92 16.87
CA GLY A 414 20.35 3.79 16.56
C GLY A 414 19.00 3.16 16.90
N ARG A 415 17.94 3.68 16.27
CA ARG A 415 16.55 3.21 16.39
C ARG A 415 15.80 3.44 15.09
N LEU A 416 14.62 2.85 14.96
CA LEU A 416 13.66 3.26 13.92
C LEU A 416 13.12 4.67 14.25
N PRO A 417 12.91 5.54 13.24
CA PRO A 417 12.19 6.80 13.44
C PRO A 417 10.76 6.52 13.89
N THR A 418 10.17 7.41 14.68
CA THR A 418 8.71 7.44 14.85
C THR A 418 8.05 7.89 13.55
N GLU A 419 6.75 7.61 13.36
CA GLU A 419 6.01 8.12 12.19
C GLU A 419 6.01 9.66 12.12
N ALA A 420 6.03 10.31 13.28
CA ALA A 420 6.16 11.75 13.43
C ALA A 420 7.50 12.26 12.87
N GLU A 421 8.62 11.71 13.36
CA GLU A 421 9.96 12.07 12.91
C GLU A 421 10.14 11.83 11.41
N TRP A 422 9.61 10.71 10.91
CA TRP A 422 9.64 10.40 9.48
C TRP A 422 8.86 11.43 8.66
N GLU A 423 7.64 11.77 9.08
CA GLU A 423 6.80 12.72 8.35
C GLU A 423 7.35 14.15 8.41
N VAL A 424 7.95 14.55 9.55
CA VAL A 424 8.69 15.80 9.68
C VAL A 424 9.85 15.84 8.68
N ALA A 425 10.67 14.79 8.63
CA ALA A 425 11.79 14.69 7.70
C ALA A 425 11.35 14.69 6.23
N ALA A 426 10.15 14.17 5.94
CA ALA A 426 9.59 14.13 4.60
C ALA A 426 9.00 15.48 4.18
N ARG A 427 8.14 16.10 5.00
CA ARG A 427 7.19 17.13 4.54
C ARG A 427 7.45 18.53 5.07
N THR A 428 8.37 18.70 6.01
CA THR A 428 8.67 20.02 6.57
C THR A 428 9.95 20.56 5.98
N GLU A 429 10.20 21.85 6.16
CA GLU A 429 11.44 22.49 5.75
C GLU A 429 12.15 23.20 6.90
N PRO A 430 13.49 23.34 6.82
CA PRO A 430 14.24 24.20 7.73
C PRO A 430 13.63 25.61 7.77
N GLY A 431 13.04 25.99 8.90
CA GLY A 431 12.61 27.37 9.16
C GLY A 431 13.75 28.25 9.68
N ASN A 432 13.54 29.56 9.77
CA ASN A 432 14.40 30.43 10.58
C ASN A 432 14.27 30.03 12.06
N TYR A 433 15.16 29.16 12.53
CA TYR A 433 15.22 28.74 13.92
C TYR A 433 15.37 29.96 14.83
N GLY A 434 14.41 30.16 15.74
CA GLY A 434 14.35 31.33 16.63
C GLY A 434 13.23 32.33 16.32
N VAL A 435 12.45 32.13 15.25
CA VAL A 435 11.19 32.86 15.03
C VAL A 435 10.03 31.88 15.24
N VAL A 436 9.06 32.26 16.09
CA VAL A 436 7.87 31.48 16.45
C VAL A 436 6.93 31.35 15.24
N LYS A 437 7.30 30.56 14.23
CA LYS A 437 6.39 30.11 13.17
C LYS A 437 6.62 28.61 12.95
N PRO A 438 5.55 27.79 12.92
CA PRO A 438 5.69 26.39 12.58
C PRO A 438 6.30 26.26 11.17
N PRO A 439 7.16 25.25 10.94
CA PRO A 439 7.75 25.05 9.62
C PRO A 439 6.65 24.79 8.59
N ARG A 440 6.84 25.33 7.39
CA ARG A 440 5.92 25.14 6.28
C ARG A 440 5.83 23.65 5.93
N ARG A 441 4.61 23.16 5.72
CA ARG A 441 4.30 21.80 5.31
C ARG A 441 4.19 21.73 3.80
N ARG A 442 4.82 20.72 3.21
CA ARG A 442 4.85 20.43 1.77
C ARG A 442 3.92 19.27 1.45
N THR A 443 3.38 19.25 0.23
CA THR A 443 2.57 18.13 -0.28
C THR A 443 3.43 16.87 -0.47
N TYR A 444 4.55 17.03 -1.17
CA TYR A 444 5.57 16.00 -1.41
C TYR A 444 6.90 16.39 -0.75
N PRO A 445 7.87 15.47 -0.64
CA PRO A 445 9.19 15.80 -0.13
C PRO A 445 9.88 16.96 -0.88
N TRP A 446 9.80 16.93 -2.21
CA TRP A 446 10.41 17.92 -3.09
C TRP A 446 9.67 19.26 -3.17
N GLY A 447 8.44 19.36 -2.66
CA GLY A 447 7.62 20.57 -2.75
C GLY A 447 6.14 20.28 -2.95
N ASP A 448 5.40 21.26 -3.46
CA ASP A 448 3.95 21.13 -3.69
C ASP A 448 3.62 20.71 -5.13
N SER A 449 4.54 20.94 -6.06
CA SER A 449 4.39 20.65 -7.48
C SER A 449 5.77 20.55 -8.17
N PRO A 450 5.90 19.85 -9.31
CA PRO A 450 4.87 18.98 -9.91
C PRO A 450 4.61 17.73 -9.06
N GLY A 451 3.56 16.99 -9.43
CA GLY A 451 3.25 15.68 -8.82
C GLY A 451 4.35 14.64 -9.04
N PRO A 452 4.17 13.40 -8.55
CA PRO A 452 5.18 12.37 -8.67
C PRO A 452 5.46 12.01 -10.13
N ASP A 453 6.74 11.90 -10.46
CA ASP A 453 7.22 11.41 -11.75
C ASP A 453 8.48 10.55 -11.54
N PRO A 454 8.90 9.76 -12.55
CA PRO A 454 9.96 8.77 -12.34
C PRO A 454 11.39 9.34 -12.22
N SER A 455 11.57 10.66 -12.33
CA SER A 455 12.82 11.35 -11.97
C SER A 455 12.90 11.70 -10.48
N ARG A 456 11.75 11.78 -9.79
CA ARG A 456 11.63 12.17 -8.36
C ARG A 456 11.36 10.99 -7.44
N ALA A 457 10.56 10.01 -7.88
CA ALA A 457 10.20 8.85 -7.07
C ALA A 457 10.19 7.56 -7.90
N ASN A 458 10.56 6.44 -7.28
CA ASN A 458 10.42 5.12 -7.90
C ASN A 458 9.07 4.55 -7.47
N LEU A 459 8.08 4.59 -8.38
CA LEU A 459 6.68 4.23 -8.17
C LEU A 459 6.15 3.45 -9.39
N ASP A 460 4.85 3.15 -9.39
CA ASP A 460 4.08 2.56 -10.50
C ASP A 460 4.50 1.15 -10.93
N GLY A 461 5.42 0.51 -10.23
CA GLY A 461 6.09 -0.68 -10.76
C GLY A 461 6.96 -0.37 -11.99
N PHE A 462 7.24 0.91 -12.27
CA PHE A 462 7.82 1.40 -13.53
C PHE A 462 9.15 0.74 -13.88
N ARG A 463 10.03 0.63 -12.89
CA ARG A 463 11.37 0.03 -13.05
C ARG A 463 11.38 -1.46 -12.75
N GLY A 464 10.25 -2.01 -12.29
CA GLY A 464 10.11 -3.43 -11.97
C GLY A 464 10.84 -3.90 -10.72
N ASN A 465 11.56 -3.01 -10.03
CA ASN A 465 12.29 -3.27 -8.80
C ASN A 465 12.68 -1.94 -8.12
N SER A 466 13.28 -2.01 -6.93
CA SER A 466 13.94 -0.87 -6.29
C SER A 466 15.14 -0.36 -7.09
N VAL A 467 15.52 0.89 -6.87
CA VAL A 467 16.74 1.51 -7.40
C VAL A 467 17.72 1.80 -6.27
N ASP A 468 18.98 2.05 -6.63
CA ASP A 468 20.01 2.45 -5.69
C ASP A 468 19.56 3.64 -4.84
N VAL A 469 19.96 3.64 -3.56
CA VAL A 469 19.62 4.71 -2.62
C VAL A 469 20.20 6.06 -3.02
N GLY A 470 21.23 6.10 -3.87
CA GLY A 470 21.76 7.31 -4.48
C GLY A 470 20.87 7.93 -5.55
N SER A 471 19.93 7.19 -6.13
CA SER A 471 19.15 7.66 -7.29
C SER A 471 18.06 8.64 -6.92
N LEU A 472 17.60 9.42 -7.92
CA LEU A 472 16.46 10.34 -7.83
C LEU A 472 16.68 11.55 -6.87
N PRO A 473 17.78 12.32 -7.01
CA PRO A 473 18.05 13.47 -6.15
C PRO A 473 17.01 14.60 -6.27
N GLU A 474 16.26 14.66 -7.37
CA GLU A 474 15.16 15.63 -7.54
C GLU A 474 13.98 15.36 -6.60
N GLY A 475 13.92 14.17 -5.99
CA GLY A 475 12.92 13.78 -5.01
C GLY A 475 13.32 14.07 -3.55
N ASP A 476 14.45 14.72 -3.31
CA ASP A 476 14.94 14.99 -1.95
C ASP A 476 13.95 15.85 -1.16
N SER A 477 13.79 15.51 0.12
CA SER A 477 13.08 16.38 1.06
C SER A 477 13.85 17.67 1.30
N ALA A 478 13.18 18.68 1.86
CA ALA A 478 13.82 19.94 2.24
C ALA A 478 15.00 19.77 3.23
N TRP A 479 15.00 18.68 3.98
CA TRP A 479 16.06 18.33 4.92
C TRP A 479 17.23 17.60 4.26
N GLY A 480 17.07 17.16 3.01
CA GLY A 480 18.04 16.36 2.27
C GLY A 480 17.88 14.85 2.46
N CYS A 481 16.67 14.38 2.81
CA CYS A 481 16.36 12.95 2.80
C CYS A 481 15.93 12.51 1.40
N ARG A 482 16.65 11.55 0.86
CA ARG A 482 16.47 10.90 -0.44
C ARG A 482 15.39 9.83 -0.36
N GLN A 483 14.58 9.74 -1.42
CA GLN A 483 13.59 8.66 -1.61
C GLN A 483 12.63 8.49 -0.43
N MET A 484 12.12 9.60 0.13
CA MET A 484 11.06 9.54 1.15
C MET A 484 9.72 9.08 0.54
N LEU A 485 9.55 9.14 -0.78
CA LEU A 485 8.42 8.53 -1.50
C LEU A 485 8.92 7.45 -2.46
N GLY A 486 8.22 6.31 -2.45
CA GLY A 486 8.52 5.16 -3.29
C GLY A 486 9.78 4.39 -2.89
N ASN A 487 10.24 3.52 -3.77
CA ASN A 487 11.37 2.60 -3.58
C ASN A 487 11.13 1.51 -2.52
N ALA A 488 10.85 1.88 -1.27
CA ALA A 488 10.59 0.98 -0.15
C ALA A 488 9.58 1.57 0.82
N TRP A 489 8.61 0.77 1.27
CA TRP A 489 7.87 1.11 2.48
C TRP A 489 8.84 1.15 3.67
N GLU A 490 8.82 2.21 4.48
CA GLU A 490 9.77 2.32 5.58
C GLU A 490 9.11 2.06 6.93
N TRP A 491 9.59 1.05 7.64
CA TRP A 491 9.18 0.79 9.02
C TRP A 491 9.47 1.98 9.94
N THR A 492 8.51 2.28 10.81
CA THR A 492 8.67 3.23 11.92
C THR A 492 8.54 2.49 13.25
N SER A 493 9.00 3.09 14.35
CA SER A 493 8.81 2.53 15.70
C SER A 493 7.36 2.64 16.19
N SER A 494 6.55 3.51 15.58
CA SER A 494 5.17 3.79 15.96
C SER A 494 4.26 2.56 15.82
N ALA A 495 3.50 2.27 16.87
CA ALA A 495 2.32 1.42 16.74
C ALA A 495 1.25 2.18 15.93
N PHE A 496 0.47 1.45 15.13
CA PHE A 496 -0.65 2.06 14.42
C PHE A 496 -1.75 2.38 15.43
N LEU A 497 -1.89 3.65 15.77
CA LEU A 497 -2.85 4.15 16.74
C LEU A 497 -3.68 5.28 16.12
N PRO A 498 -4.92 5.51 16.63
CA PRO A 498 -5.73 6.63 16.20
C PRO A 498 -5.04 7.93 16.57
N TYR A 499 -5.12 8.92 15.70
CA TYR A 499 -4.79 10.29 16.06
C TYR A 499 -5.83 10.90 17.00
N PRO A 500 -5.48 11.96 17.75
CA PRO A 500 -6.43 12.68 18.58
C PRO A 500 -7.67 13.11 17.78
N GLY A 501 -8.85 12.78 18.29
CA GLY A 501 -10.12 13.08 17.61
C GLY A 501 -10.47 12.17 16.45
N PHE A 502 -9.81 11.00 16.30
CA PHE A 502 -10.16 10.01 15.29
C PHE A 502 -11.66 9.69 15.26
N GLN A 503 -12.20 9.65 14.05
CA GLN A 503 -13.55 9.21 13.73
C GLN A 503 -13.46 8.24 12.56
N MET A 504 -14.20 7.13 12.62
CA MET A 504 -14.30 6.20 11.50
C MET A 504 -14.91 6.91 10.30
N ASP A 505 -14.31 6.76 9.11
CA ASP A 505 -14.95 7.26 7.89
C ASP A 505 -16.10 6.33 7.47
N PHE A 506 -17.15 6.93 6.92
CA PHE A 506 -18.16 6.22 6.17
C PHE A 506 -17.78 6.20 4.66
N PRO A 507 -18.00 5.10 3.92
CA PRO A 507 -18.74 3.90 4.32
C PRO A 507 -17.87 2.78 4.93
N TYR A 508 -16.55 2.83 4.77
CA TYR A 508 -15.67 1.74 5.16
C TYR A 508 -15.12 1.91 6.57
N ARG A 509 -15.96 1.60 7.56
CA ARG A 509 -15.68 1.81 9.00
C ARG A 509 -14.50 0.97 9.51
N GLU A 510 -14.33 -0.19 8.89
CA GLU A 510 -13.32 -1.17 9.24
C GLU A 510 -11.94 -0.89 8.60
N ASN A 511 -11.82 0.22 7.85
CA ASN A 511 -10.59 0.59 7.15
C ASN A 511 -9.38 0.66 8.08
N SER A 512 -9.53 1.37 9.22
CA SER A 512 -8.42 1.63 10.15
C SER A 512 -8.65 1.05 11.54
N ALA A 513 -9.85 1.24 12.10
CA ALA A 513 -10.11 1.00 13.52
C ALA A 513 -9.80 -0.43 14.03
N PRO A 514 -10.13 -1.51 13.28
CA PRO A 514 -9.80 -2.88 13.71
C PRO A 514 -8.30 -3.17 13.80
N TRP A 515 -7.47 -2.33 13.19
CA TRP A 515 -6.03 -2.56 13.06
C TRP A 515 -5.20 -1.81 14.08
N PHE A 516 -5.82 -1.00 14.94
CA PHE A 516 -5.09 -0.24 15.95
C PHE A 516 -4.43 -1.13 17.02
N GLY A 517 -3.26 -0.71 17.48
CA GLY A 517 -2.48 -1.32 18.57
C GLY A 517 -1.46 -2.36 18.12
N TYR A 518 -1.88 -3.34 17.30
CA TYR A 518 -1.05 -4.52 17.02
C TYR A 518 -0.10 -4.37 15.82
N ARG A 519 -0.39 -3.44 14.92
CA ARG A 519 0.41 -3.20 13.71
C ARG A 519 1.44 -2.09 13.93
N LYS A 520 2.47 -2.08 13.10
CA LYS A 520 3.48 -1.01 13.05
C LYS A 520 3.27 -0.16 11.80
N VAL A 521 3.46 1.15 11.94
CA VAL A 521 3.26 2.10 10.85
C VAL A 521 4.41 1.99 9.84
N CYS A 522 4.06 1.96 8.57
CA CYS A 522 4.95 2.13 7.43
C CYS A 522 4.60 3.40 6.66
N LYS A 523 5.63 4.05 6.13
CA LYS A 523 5.51 5.34 5.42
C LYS A 523 6.20 5.28 4.05
N GLY A 524 5.80 6.18 3.15
CA GLY A 524 6.52 6.46 1.90
C GLY A 524 6.01 5.76 0.64
N GLY A 525 5.37 4.60 0.74
CA GLY A 525 5.10 3.78 -0.45
C GLY A 525 6.34 3.02 -0.91
N CYS A 526 6.17 1.99 -1.73
CA CYS A 526 7.26 1.24 -2.34
C CYS A 526 7.33 1.47 -3.86
N TRP A 527 8.26 0.79 -4.52
CA TRP A 527 8.41 0.86 -5.98
C TRP A 527 7.17 0.36 -6.75
N ALA A 528 6.32 -0.46 -6.14
CA ALA A 528 5.07 -0.97 -6.71
C ALA A 528 3.85 -0.08 -6.40
N THR A 529 3.95 0.87 -5.47
CA THR A 529 2.87 1.79 -5.13
C THR A 529 2.55 2.69 -6.33
N SER A 530 1.27 2.82 -6.66
CA SER A 530 0.83 3.65 -7.80
C SER A 530 1.00 5.15 -7.50
N ALA A 531 1.59 5.91 -8.44
CA ALA A 531 1.82 7.34 -8.29
C ALA A 531 0.54 8.17 -8.00
N PRO A 532 -0.64 7.86 -8.58
CA PRO A 532 -1.89 8.55 -8.27
C PRO A 532 -2.29 8.58 -6.79
N ILE A 533 -1.80 7.64 -5.97
CA ILE A 533 -2.15 7.51 -4.54
C ILE A 533 -0.96 7.76 -3.60
N ALA A 534 0.24 7.99 -4.14
CA ALA A 534 1.46 8.13 -3.36
C ALA A 534 1.50 9.49 -2.63
N ARG A 535 1.53 9.45 -1.29
CA ARG A 535 1.53 10.67 -0.45
C ARG A 535 2.43 10.47 0.77
N ALA A 536 3.17 11.51 1.16
CA ALA A 536 4.04 11.44 2.33
C ALA A 536 3.22 11.39 3.64
N GLY A 537 2.02 11.96 3.63
CA GLY A 537 1.04 11.83 4.72
C GLY A 537 0.39 10.47 4.83
N TYR A 538 0.47 9.62 3.79
CA TYR A 538 -0.20 8.32 3.79
C TYR A 538 0.32 7.43 4.94
N ARG A 539 -0.60 6.83 5.68
CA ARG A 539 -0.29 5.90 6.79
C ARG A 539 -0.71 4.50 6.38
N HIS A 540 0.27 3.63 6.13
CA HIS A 540 0.02 2.21 6.02
C HIS A 540 0.50 1.49 7.29
N SER A 541 0.04 0.27 7.51
CA SER A 541 0.45 -0.51 8.67
C SER A 541 0.38 -2.01 8.40
N PHE A 542 1.40 -2.71 8.91
CA PHE A 542 1.55 -4.14 8.73
C PHE A 542 1.80 -4.81 10.08
N TRP A 543 1.58 -6.12 10.13
CA TRP A 543 2.01 -6.90 11.28
C TRP A 543 3.55 -6.88 11.38
N PRO A 544 4.14 -6.78 12.58
CA PRO A 544 5.59 -6.68 12.74
C PRO A 544 6.37 -7.84 12.09
N GLU A 545 5.75 -9.01 11.95
CA GLU A 545 6.33 -10.23 11.39
C GLU A 545 6.24 -10.33 9.86
N MET A 546 5.49 -9.43 9.19
CA MET A 546 5.32 -9.49 7.73
C MET A 546 6.63 -9.16 7.02
N ASN A 547 7.02 -10.05 6.11
CA ASN A 547 8.23 -9.93 5.29
C ASN A 547 7.98 -10.23 3.79
N ALA A 548 6.74 -10.47 3.36
CA ALA A 548 6.37 -10.54 1.94
C ALA A 548 6.27 -9.15 1.31
N VAL A 549 5.91 -8.15 2.12
CA VAL A 549 5.75 -6.75 1.72
C VAL A 549 7.08 -6.11 1.36
N TYR A 550 7.06 -5.11 0.47
CA TYR A 550 8.23 -4.34 0.02
C TYR A 550 8.72 -3.33 1.08
N THR A 551 8.96 -3.84 2.30
CA THR A 551 9.37 -3.04 3.45
C THR A 551 10.88 -3.05 3.62
N GLY A 552 11.43 -1.86 3.80
CA GLY A 552 12.76 -1.56 4.31
C GLY A 552 12.63 -0.63 5.51
N PHE A 553 13.69 0.12 5.79
CA PHE A 553 13.72 1.10 6.88
C PHE A 553 14.89 2.06 6.72
N ARG A 554 14.88 3.13 7.51
CA ARG A 554 16.04 4.01 7.72
C ARG A 554 16.30 4.20 9.19
N VAL A 555 17.55 4.51 9.53
CA VAL A 555 17.99 4.67 10.92
C VAL A 555 17.74 6.10 11.39
N ALA A 556 17.26 6.25 12.62
CA ALA A 556 17.26 7.49 13.38
C ALA A 556 18.15 7.35 14.62
N VAL A 557 18.66 8.48 15.11
CA VAL A 557 19.45 8.56 16.35
C VAL A 557 19.04 9.79 17.13
N ASP A 558 19.00 9.67 18.46
CA ASP A 558 18.70 10.78 19.35
C ASP A 558 19.78 11.88 19.31
N GLY A 559 19.35 13.13 19.54
CA GLY A 559 20.23 14.26 19.82
C GLY A 559 20.76 15.05 18.61
N ALA A 560 21.19 16.28 18.90
CA ALA A 560 21.86 17.21 17.98
C ALA A 560 23.30 16.75 17.64
N PRO A 561 23.91 17.21 16.52
CA PRO A 561 25.24 16.79 16.09
C PRO A 561 26.29 17.00 17.20
N GLY A 562 26.98 15.92 17.59
CA GLY A 562 28.03 15.93 18.62
C GLY A 562 28.07 14.67 19.52
N ALA A 563 27.02 13.85 19.52
CA ALA A 563 26.89 12.70 20.43
C ALA A 563 27.31 11.33 19.84
N ILE A 564 27.99 11.25 18.70
CA ILE A 564 28.40 9.96 18.11
C ILE A 564 29.90 9.93 17.86
N GLY A 565 30.57 9.01 18.55
CA GLY A 565 31.85 8.47 18.09
C GLY A 565 31.62 7.68 16.80
N LYS A 566 32.35 8.05 15.73
CA LYS A 566 32.43 7.42 14.39
C LYS A 566 31.46 6.25 14.15
N LEU A 567 30.35 6.53 13.45
CA LEU A 567 29.55 5.52 12.74
C LEU A 567 30.24 5.13 11.43
#